data_AF-A0A9D5UV65-F1
#
_entry.id   AF-A0A9D5UV65-F1
#
_cell.length_a   1.000
_cell.length_b   1.000
_cell.length_c   1.000
_cell.angle_alpha   90.00
_cell.angle_beta   90.00
_cell.angle_gamma   90.00
#
_symmetry.space_group_name_H-M   'P 1'
#
loop_
_entity.id
_entity.type
_entity.pdbx_description
1 polymer ?
#
loop_
_entity_poly.entity_id
_entity_poly.type
_entity_poly.pdbx_seq_one_letter_code
_entity_poly.pdbx_strand_id
1 'polypeptide(L)'
;MRVTKTVDLGEGRTVILHELRPKDVLKFLRSISQDLKNTEMLTLLTERFPQLLILLEWENIVPPAGENLEDLSLSECEQVWTVFREMHPMLFLVAGEMVRTALVASFQMSK
;
A
#
# COMPACT_ATOMS: atom_id res chain seq x y z
N MET A 1 -14.96 -1.95 17.20
CA MET A 1 -14.69 -3.17 16.41
C MET A 1 -13.91 -2.72 15.19
N ARG A 2 -12.76 -3.34 14.87
CA ARG A 2 -11.93 -2.97 13.72
C ARG A 2 -12.64 -3.41 12.43
N VAL A 3 -12.65 -2.58 11.38
CA VAL A 3 -13.18 -3.04 10.09
C VAL A 3 -12.22 -4.11 9.54
N THR A 4 -12.78 -5.24 9.15
CA THR A 4 -12.07 -6.35 8.51
C THR A 4 -12.76 -6.66 7.20
N LYS A 5 -11.98 -6.83 6.13
CA LYS A 5 -12.46 -7.34 4.84
C LYS A 5 -11.67 -8.58 4.47
N THR A 6 -12.30 -9.46 3.71
CA THR A 6 -11.65 -10.61 3.10
C THR A 6 -11.61 -10.40 1.60
N VAL A 7 -10.46 -10.65 0.99
CA VAL A 7 -10.26 -10.62 -0.45
C VAL A 7 -10.10 -12.07 -0.90
N ASP A 8 -11.00 -12.53 -1.76
CA ASP A 8 -10.91 -13.85 -2.39
C ASP A 8 -10.00 -13.75 -3.62
N LEU A 9 -8.94 -14.55 -3.63
CA LEU A 9 -7.99 -14.63 -4.76
C LEU A 9 -8.33 -15.78 -5.71
N GLY A 10 -9.36 -16.56 -5.41
CA GLY A 10 -9.73 -17.79 -6.13
C GLY A 10 -9.10 -19.04 -5.52
N GLU A 11 -9.61 -20.20 -5.92
CA GLU A 11 -9.11 -21.53 -5.50
C GLU A 11 -9.06 -21.74 -3.97
N GLY A 12 -9.89 -21.01 -3.22
CA GLY A 12 -9.94 -21.06 -1.75
C GLY A 12 -8.83 -20.26 -1.05
N ARG A 13 -8.04 -19.47 -1.79
CA ARG A 13 -7.01 -18.57 -1.25
C ARG A 13 -7.64 -17.24 -0.88
N THR A 14 -7.41 -16.80 0.35
CA THR A 14 -7.98 -15.54 0.86
C THR A 14 -6.94 -14.70 1.57
N VAL A 15 -6.98 -13.40 1.33
CA VAL A 15 -6.24 -12.39 2.11
C VAL A 15 -7.20 -11.70 3.07
N ILE A 16 -6.80 -11.54 4.33
CA ILE A 16 -7.58 -10.79 5.31
C ILE A 16 -6.95 -9.42 5.48
N LEU A 17 -7.77 -8.39 5.29
CA LEU A 17 -7.39 -7.00 5.45
C LEU A 17 -8.03 -6.42 6.70
N HIS A 18 -7.23 -5.71 7.48
CA HIS A 18 -7.70 -5.01 8.65
C HIS A 18 -7.44 -3.51 8.55
N GLU A 19 -8.38 -2.72 9.06
CA GLU A 19 -8.32 -1.26 9.05
C GLU A 19 -7.07 -0.73 9.77
N LEU A 20 -6.29 0.15 9.15
CA LEU A 20 -5.12 0.78 9.74
C LEU A 20 -5.49 1.57 11.00
N ARG A 21 -4.70 1.40 12.07
CA ARG A 21 -4.80 2.28 13.23
C ARG A 21 -4.02 3.56 12.98
N PRO A 22 -4.30 4.66 13.69
CA PRO A 22 -3.56 5.91 13.53
C PRO A 22 -2.03 5.77 13.67
N LYS A 23 -1.56 4.89 14.57
CA LYS A 23 -0.13 4.58 14.73
C LYS A 23 0.49 3.96 13.48
N ASP A 24 -0.28 3.17 12.73
CA ASP A 24 0.18 2.42 11.56
C ASP A 24 0.14 3.32 10.32
N VAL A 25 -0.84 4.22 10.25
CA VAL A 25 -0.89 5.31 9.25
C VAL A 25 0.38 6.17 9.29
N LEU A 26 0.80 6.60 10.49
CA LEU A 26 2.01 7.42 10.63
C LEU A 26 3.28 6.68 10.22
N LYS A 27 3.35 5.37 10.49
CA LYS A 27 4.46 4.53 10.03
C LYS A 27 4.46 4.42 8.50
N PHE A 28 3.31 4.12 7.90
CA PHE A 28 3.14 4.03 6.45
C PHE A 28 3.58 5.31 5.73
N LEU A 29 3.10 6.48 6.18
CA LEU A 29 3.47 7.76 5.58
C LEU A 29 4.98 8.06 5.72
N ARG A 30 5.61 7.65 6.84
CA ARG A 30 7.05 7.79 7.03
C ARG A 30 7.86 6.87 6.11
N SER A 31 7.45 5.61 5.99
CA SER A 31 8.10 4.64 5.08
C SER A 31 8.04 5.13 3.64
N ILE A 32 6.86 5.55 3.17
CA ILE A 32 6.72 6.15 1.84
C ILE A 32 7.61 7.38 1.71
N SER A 33 7.60 8.30 2.69
CA SER A 33 8.44 9.50 2.62
C SER A 33 9.93 9.22 2.58
N GLN A 34 10.41 8.12 3.18
CA GLN A 34 11.82 7.74 3.14
C GLN A 34 12.19 7.12 1.79
N ASP A 35 11.33 6.24 1.26
CA ASP A 35 11.57 5.61 -0.04
C ASP A 35 11.50 6.65 -1.18
N LEU A 36 10.58 7.61 -1.10
CA LEU A 36 10.47 8.73 -2.06
C LEU A 36 11.72 9.62 -2.12
N LYS A 37 12.55 9.65 -1.08
CA LYS A 37 13.82 10.41 -1.10
C LYS A 37 14.91 9.71 -1.89
N ASN A 38 14.83 8.38 -2.02
CA ASN A 38 15.90 7.54 -2.52
C ASN A 38 15.55 6.84 -3.85
N THR A 39 14.32 7.02 -4.35
CA THR A 39 13.82 6.32 -5.53
C THR A 39 12.88 7.23 -6.31
N GLU A 40 12.98 7.22 -7.63
CA GLU A 40 12.03 7.94 -8.48
C GLU A 40 10.61 7.43 -8.21
N MET A 41 9.70 8.38 -7.97
CA MET A 41 8.33 8.09 -7.53
C MET A 41 7.57 7.21 -8.53
N LEU A 42 7.91 7.28 -9.82
CA LEU A 42 7.34 6.42 -10.85
C LEU A 42 7.72 4.96 -10.61
N THR A 43 9.00 4.67 -10.36
CA THR A 43 9.53 3.33 -10.04
C THR A 43 8.88 2.76 -8.77
N LEU A 44 8.63 3.60 -7.77
CA LEU A 44 7.91 3.19 -6.55
C LEU A 44 6.46 2.79 -6.81
N LEU A 45 5.77 3.48 -7.72
CA LEU A 45 4.36 3.21 -8.03
C LEU A 45 4.19 2.06 -9.02
N THR A 46 5.14 1.83 -9.92
CA THR A 46 5.01 0.83 -11.00
C THR A 46 5.75 -0.48 -10.74
N GLU A 47 6.89 -0.46 -10.06
CA GLU A 47 7.75 -1.66 -9.88
C GLU A 47 7.73 -2.19 -8.44
N ARG A 48 7.35 -1.36 -7.47
CA ARG A 48 7.44 -1.66 -6.04
C ARG A 48 6.07 -1.89 -5.39
N PHE A 49 5.03 -2.08 -6.18
CA PHE A 49 3.66 -2.24 -5.69
C PHE A 49 3.47 -3.42 -4.71
N PRO A 50 4.02 -4.62 -4.98
CA PRO A 50 4.01 -5.70 -3.99
C PRO A 50 4.76 -5.33 -2.70
N GLN A 51 5.79 -4.47 -2.81
CA GLN A 51 6.60 -4.06 -1.66
C GLN A 51 5.86 -3.04 -0.78
N LEU A 52 4.98 -2.23 -1.37
CA LEU A 52 4.06 -1.39 -0.59
C LEU A 52 3.08 -2.24 0.23
N LEU A 53 2.64 -3.39 -0.30
CA LEU A 53 1.83 -4.34 0.46
C LEU A 53 2.63 -5.01 1.58
N ILE A 54 3.89 -5.39 1.33
CA ILE A 54 4.80 -5.94 2.35
C ILE A 54 5.06 -4.92 3.48
N LEU A 55 5.21 -3.64 3.15
CA LEU A 55 5.34 -2.57 4.15
C LEU A 55 4.09 -2.44 5.04
N LEU A 56 2.93 -2.87 4.53
CA LEU A 56 1.65 -2.87 5.22
C LEU A 56 1.33 -4.20 5.92
N GLU A 57 2.06 -5.28 5.61
CA GLU A 57 1.82 -6.67 6.02
C GLU A 57 1.50 -6.78 7.51
N TRP A 58 2.48 -6.46 8.37
CA TRP A 58 2.38 -6.34 9.84
C TRP A 58 1.12 -6.98 10.48
N GLU A 59 0.23 -6.18 11.10
CA GLU A 59 -1.04 -6.65 11.68
C GLU A 59 -2.24 -6.30 10.78
N ASN A 60 -2.00 -5.89 9.53
CA ASN A 60 -3.03 -5.28 8.69
C ASN A 60 -3.37 -6.14 7.48
N ILE A 61 -2.47 -7.02 7.05
CA ILE A 61 -2.68 -7.93 5.95
C ILE A 61 -2.26 -9.32 6.42
N VAL A 62 -3.19 -10.26 6.41
CA VAL A 62 -2.91 -11.67 6.65
C VAL A 62 -2.92 -12.37 5.30
N PRO A 63 -1.79 -12.93 4.84
CA PRO A 63 -1.71 -13.64 3.58
C PRO A 63 -2.53 -14.95 3.61
N PRO A 64 -2.72 -15.61 2.45
CA PRO A 64 -3.32 -16.94 2.41
C PRO A 64 -2.54 -17.94 3.28
N ALA A 65 -3.23 -18.99 3.73
CA ALA A 65 -2.64 -19.96 4.63
C ALA A 65 -1.45 -20.69 3.97
N GLY A 66 -0.26 -20.54 4.56
CA GLY A 66 0.97 -21.16 4.07
C GLY A 66 1.70 -20.36 2.99
N GLU A 67 1.26 -19.13 2.69
CA GLU A 67 1.86 -18.23 1.72
C GLU A 67 2.34 -16.94 2.40
N ASN A 68 3.25 -16.23 1.72
CA ASN A 68 3.65 -14.86 2.05
C ASN A 68 3.11 -13.89 0.98
N LEU A 69 3.14 -12.59 1.25
CA LEU A 69 2.75 -11.60 0.24
C LEU A 69 3.67 -11.60 -1.00
N GLU A 70 4.90 -12.08 -0.87
CA GLU A 70 5.85 -12.25 -1.98
C GLU A 70 5.44 -13.34 -2.96
N ASP A 71 4.58 -14.29 -2.53
CA ASP A 71 4.08 -15.38 -3.36
C ASP A 71 2.87 -14.95 -4.22
N LEU A 72 2.32 -13.75 -3.96
CA LEU A 72 1.20 -13.21 -4.72
C LEU A 72 1.65 -12.70 -6.08
N SER A 73 0.86 -13.01 -7.11
CA SER A 73 0.99 -12.40 -8.42
C SER A 73 0.67 -10.91 -8.37
N LEU A 74 1.12 -10.17 -9.40
CA LEU A 74 0.82 -8.73 -9.51
C LEU A 74 -0.69 -8.45 -9.55
N SER A 75 -1.47 -9.28 -10.24
CA SER A 75 -2.93 -9.10 -10.32
C SER A 75 -3.61 -9.31 -8.96
N GLU A 76 -3.14 -10.27 -8.17
CA GLU A 76 -3.63 -10.48 -6.80
C GLU A 76 -3.26 -9.30 -5.89
N CYS A 77 -2.03 -8.78 -6.03
CA CYS A 77 -1.60 -7.56 -5.33
C CYS A 77 -2.50 -6.36 -5.67
N GLU A 78 -2.87 -6.18 -6.94
CA GLU A 78 -3.78 -5.11 -7.37
C GLU A 78 -5.19 -5.24 -6.79
N GLN A 79 -5.71 -6.46 -6.71
CA GLN A 79 -7.01 -6.75 -6.11
C GLN A 79 -7.00 -6.43 -4.61
N VAL A 80 -5.99 -6.95 -3.88
CA VAL A 80 -5.80 -6.69 -2.46
C VAL A 80 -5.67 -5.20 -2.19
N TRP A 81 -4.85 -4.51 -2.98
CA TRP A 81 -4.65 -3.06 -2.86
C TRP A 81 -5.93 -2.26 -3.11
N THR A 82 -6.74 -2.66 -4.08
CA THR A 82 -8.00 -1.98 -4.39
C THR A 82 -8.94 -2.02 -3.20
N VAL A 83 -9.15 -3.21 -2.62
CA VAL A 83 -9.98 -3.36 -1.41
C VAL A 83 -9.37 -2.59 -0.23
N PHE A 84 -8.05 -2.61 -0.08
CA PHE A 84 -7.37 -1.88 0.99
C PHE A 84 -7.53 -0.35 0.87
N ARG A 85 -7.52 0.20 -0.35
CA ARG A 85 -7.79 1.63 -0.59
C ARG A 85 -9.22 2.01 -0.26
N GLU A 86 -10.19 1.16 -0.62
CA GLU A 86 -11.60 1.38 -0.29
C GLU A 86 -11.86 1.41 1.22
N MET A 87 -11.06 0.68 2.01
CA MET A 87 -11.13 0.73 3.46
C MET A 87 -10.61 2.06 4.03
N HIS A 88 -9.74 2.78 3.31
CA HIS A 88 -9.04 3.98 3.80
C HIS A 88 -9.07 5.16 2.81
N PRO A 89 -10.25 5.58 2.32
CA PRO A 89 -10.34 6.54 1.20
C PRO A 89 -9.66 7.88 1.52
N MET A 90 -9.85 8.39 2.75
CA MET A 90 -9.25 9.66 3.17
C MET A 90 -7.73 9.59 3.31
N LEU A 91 -7.18 8.45 3.74
CA LEU A 91 -5.73 8.26 3.83
C LEU A 91 -5.10 8.35 2.46
N PHE A 92 -5.65 7.62 1.49
CA PHE A 92 -5.10 7.59 0.14
C PHE A 92 -5.35 8.89 -0.64
N LEU A 93 -6.44 9.60 -0.35
CA LEU A 93 -6.66 10.96 -0.87
C LEU A 93 -5.55 11.91 -0.39
N VAL A 94 -5.29 11.96 0.92
CA VAL A 94 -4.25 12.83 1.51
C VAL A 94 -2.86 12.42 1.04
N ALA A 95 -2.55 11.11 1.02
CA ALA A 95 -1.29 10.61 0.51
C ALA A 95 -1.09 10.96 -0.97
N GLY A 96 -2.14 10.87 -1.79
CA GLY A 96 -2.12 11.27 -3.19
C GLY A 96 -1.81 12.76 -3.38
N GLU A 97 -2.40 13.65 -2.58
CA GLU A 97 -2.10 15.09 -2.61
C GLU A 97 -0.67 15.40 -2.16
N MET A 98 -0.14 14.67 -1.16
CA MET A 98 1.25 14.80 -0.73
C MET A 98 2.22 14.39 -1.84
N VAL A 99 1.96 13.26 -2.48
CA VAL A 99 2.72 12.75 -3.64
C VAL A 99 2.69 13.76 -4.78
N ARG A 100 1.51 14.27 -5.14
CA ARG A 100 1.34 15.31 -6.16
C ARG A 100 2.16 16.57 -5.84
N THR A 101 2.08 17.05 -4.60
CA THR A 101 2.81 18.25 -4.15
C THR A 101 4.33 18.03 -4.24
N ALA A 102 4.81 16.87 -3.82
CA ALA A 102 6.22 16.50 -3.91
C ALA A 102 6.71 16.44 -5.36
N LEU A 103 5.92 15.87 -6.28
CA LEU A 103 6.24 15.83 -7.71
C LEU A 103 6.38 17.25 -8.29
N VAL A 104 5.41 18.13 -8.02
CA VAL A 104 5.45 19.51 -8.51
C VAL A 104 6.69 20.25 -8.00
N ALA A 105 7.05 20.06 -6.73
CA ALA A 105 8.26 20.64 -6.15
C ALA A 105 9.53 20.11 -6.83
N SER A 106 9.63 18.79 -7.08
CA SER A 106 10.78 18.21 -7.79
C SER A 106 10.94 18.74 -9.22
N PHE A 107 9.85 18.93 -9.96
CA PHE A 107 9.89 19.51 -11.32
C PHE A 107 10.32 20.98 -11.33
N GLN A 108 10.06 21.73 -10.25
CA GLN A 108 10.48 23.13 -10.13
C GLN A 108 11.96 23.29 -9.76
N MET A 109 12.56 22.32 -9.06
CA MET A 109 13.98 22.36 -8.68
C MET A 109 14.93 21.83 -9.76
N SER A 110 14.43 21.22 -10.84
CA SER A 110 15.22 20.78 -12.00
C SER A 110 15.36 21.83 -13.10
N LYS A 111 15.13 23.11 -12.81
CA LYS A 111 15.46 24.26 -13.66
C LYS A 111 16.57 25.09 -13.03
#